data_AF-A0A656GGK7-F1
#
_entry.id   AF-A0A656GGK7-F1
#
_cell.length_a   1.000
_cell.length_b   1.000
_cell.length_c   1.000
_cell.angle_alpha   90.00
_cell.angle_beta   90.00
_cell.angle_gamma   90.00
#
_symmetry.space_group_name_H-M   'P 1'
#
loop_
_entity.id
_entity.type
_entity.pdbx_description
1 polymer ?
#
loop_
_entity_poly.entity_id
_entity_poly.type
_entity_poly.pdbx_seq_one_letter_code
_entity_poly.pdbx_strand_id
1 'polypeptide(L)' 'MATANKNLKATWVATVTNLDWPSVSSVAITDEAARVSKQKEELTGILDEIVAMKMNAVIFQVVPCADAFYAS' A
#
# COMPACT_ATOMS: atom_id res chain seq x y z
N MET A 1 -21.87 -11.55 26.89
CA MET A 1 -20.62 -12.19 26.44
C MET A 1 -19.86 -11.13 25.66
N ALA A 2 -18.81 -10.53 26.23
CA ALA A 2 -18.06 -9.46 25.57
C ALA A 2 -17.33 -10.04 24.36
N THR A 3 -17.74 -9.66 23.15
CA THR A 3 -17.03 -9.98 21.91
C THR A 3 -15.63 -9.39 22.02
N ALA A 4 -14.61 -10.24 21.97
CA ALA A 4 -13.23 -9.82 22.00
C ALA A 4 -13.00 -8.77 20.91
N ASN A 5 -12.79 -7.51 21.30
CA ASN A 5 -12.18 -6.52 20.43
C ASN A 5 -10.79 -7.08 20.09
N LYS A 6 -10.64 -7.65 18.89
CA LYS A 6 -9.32 -8.02 18.37
C LYS A 6 -8.53 -6.72 18.37
N ASN A 7 -7.51 -6.62 19.23
CA ASN A 7 -6.65 -5.44 19.29
C ASN A 7 -6.22 -5.07 17.86
N LEU A 8 -6.43 -3.81 17.47
CA LEU A 8 -6.04 -3.32 16.16
C LEU A 8 -4.52 -3.44 16.03
N LYS A 9 -4.07 -4.15 15.00
CA LYS A 9 -2.66 -4.30 14.61
C LYS A 9 -2.57 -3.81 13.18
N ALA A 10 -2.43 -2.50 13.05
CA ALA A 10 -2.38 -1.83 11.76
C ALA A 10 -0.96 -1.41 11.42
N THR A 11 -0.63 -1.47 10.13
CA THR A 11 0.53 -0.80 9.55
C THR A 11 0.08 0.30 8.61
N TRP A 12 0.84 1.39 8.59
CA TRP A 12 0.67 2.48 7.63
C TRP A 12 1.50 2.19 6.38
N VAL A 13 0.91 2.37 5.21
CA VAL A 13 1.62 2.36 3.93
C VAL A 13 1.58 3.78 3.40
N ALA A 14 2.71 4.48 3.54
CA ALA A 14 2.85 5.87 3.16
C ALA A 14 3.27 5.98 1.69
N THR A 15 2.50 6.78 0.95
CA THR A 15 2.75 7.06 -0.47
C THR A 15 3.42 8.41 -0.70
N VAL A 16 3.54 9.21 0.36
CA VAL A 16 4.29 10.48 0.32
C VAL A 16 5.73 10.21 -0.07
N THR A 17 6.21 10.93 -1.09
CA THR A 17 7.58 10.79 -1.61
C THR A 17 8.00 9.36 -2.00
N ASN A 18 7.05 8.47 -2.32
CA ASN A 18 7.34 7.07 -2.63
C ASN A 18 8.02 6.30 -1.48
N LEU A 19 7.71 6.65 -0.22
CA LEU A 19 8.38 6.10 0.97
C LEU A 19 8.22 4.59 1.09
N ASP A 20 6.98 4.10 1.09
CA ASP A 20 6.68 2.66 1.16
C ASP A 20 6.22 2.11 -0.19
N TRP A 21 5.43 2.89 -0.94
CA TRP A 21 4.90 2.53 -2.26
C TRP A 21 4.47 3.78 -3.04
N PRO A 22 4.52 3.79 -4.39
CA PRO A 22 5.14 2.80 -5.29
C PRO A 22 6.66 3.02 -5.39
N SER A 23 7.45 1.99 -5.70
CA SER A 23 8.91 2.14 -5.78
C SER A 23 9.33 3.15 -6.86
N VAL A 24 10.42 3.89 -6.64
CA VAL A 24 10.96 4.84 -7.66
C VAL A 24 11.27 4.13 -8.98
N SER A 25 11.69 2.86 -8.91
CA SER A 25 11.91 2.02 -10.09
C SER A 25 10.63 1.71 -10.86
N SER A 26 9.50 1.50 -10.18
CA SER A 26 8.22 1.29 -10.86
C SER A 26 7.73 2.57 -11.56
N VAL A 27 7.96 3.74 -10.96
CA VAL A 27 7.56 5.04 -11.51
C VAL A 27 8.34 5.39 -12.78
N ALA A 28 9.60 4.95 -12.88
CA ALA A 28 10.46 5.18 -14.04
C ALA A 28 10.09 4.34 -15.29
N ILE A 29 9.16 3.38 -15.17
CA ILE A 29 8.69 2.57 -16.28
C ILE A 29 7.79 3.42 -17.21
N THR A 30 8.22 3.59 -18.46
CA THR A 30 7.50 4.33 -19.50
C THR A 30 6.32 3.55 -20.09
N ASP A 31 6.36 2.22 -20.06
CA ASP A 31 5.23 1.38 -20.47
C ASP A 31 4.17 1.33 -19.38
N GLU A 32 2.97 1.83 -19.68
CA GLU A 32 1.90 1.99 -18.69
C GLU A 32 1.41 0.65 -18.13
N ALA A 33 1.28 -0.37 -18.98
CA ALA A 33 0.79 -1.69 -18.58
C ALA A 33 1.80 -2.40 -17.67
N ALA A 34 3.09 -2.35 -18.01
CA ALA A 34 4.17 -2.88 -17.20
C ALA A 34 4.31 -2.14 -15.87
N ARG A 35 4.15 -0.81 -15.87
CA ARG A 35 4.16 0.01 -14.64
C ARG A 35 3.05 -0.41 -13.69
N VAL A 36 1.81 -0.49 -14.17
CA VAL A 36 0.65 -0.88 -13.35
C VAL A 36 0.81 -2.30 -12.82
N SER A 37 1.31 -3.23 -13.64
CA SER A 37 1.58 -4.60 -13.22
C SER A 37 2.62 -4.64 -12.09
N LYS A 38 3.73 -3.91 -12.24
CA LYS A 38 4.80 -3.89 -11.25
C LYS A 38 4.35 -3.27 -9.92
N GLN A 39 3.61 -2.18 -9.98
CA GLN A 39 3.05 -1.53 -8.81
C GLN A 39 2.06 -2.43 -8.05
N LYS A 40 1.25 -3.21 -8.76
CA LYS A 40 0.35 -4.21 -8.14
C LYS A 40 1.14 -5.33 -7.46
N GLU A 41 2.15 -5.86 -8.14
CA GLU A 41 3.02 -6.91 -7.58
C GLU A 41 3.70 -6.44 -6.28
N GLU A 42 4.25 -5.23 -6.28
CA GLU A 42 4.87 -4.61 -5.10
C GLU A 42 3.86 -4.44 -3.96
N LEU A 43 2.66 -3.94 -4.26
CA LEU A 43 1.61 -3.77 -3.26
C LEU A 43 1.18 -5.12 -2.66
N THR A 44 1.02 -6.16 -3.49
CA THR A 44 0.68 -7.50 -3.00
C THR A 44 1.78 -8.08 -2.11
N GLY A 45 3.06 -7.85 -2.44
CA GLY A 45 4.18 -8.26 -1.60
C GLY A 45 4.16 -7.60 -0.22
N ILE A 46 3.89 -6.29 -0.16
CA ILE A 46 3.74 -5.56 1.11
C ILE A 46 2.58 -6.15 1.94
N LEU A 47 1.45 -6.48 1.30
CA LEU A 47 0.32 -7.09 1.98
C LEU A 47 0.66 -8.49 2.53
N ASP A 48 1.41 -9.30 1.79
CA ASP A 48 1.86 -10.61 2.22
C ASP A 48 2.80 -10.52 3.43
N GLU A 49 3.70 -9.53 3.46
CA GLU A 49 4.56 -9.25 4.62
C GLU A 49 3.75 -8.82 5.85
N ILE A 50 2.74 -7.97 5.67
CA ILE A 50 1.83 -7.54 6.74
C ILE A 50 1.07 -8.73 7.32
N VAL A 51 0.61 -9.65 6.46
CA VAL A 51 -0.02 -10.91 6.89
C VAL A 51 0.97 -11.80 7.65
N ALA A 52 2.21 -11.92 7.17
CA ALA A 52 3.26 -12.67 7.87
C ALA A 52 3.57 -12.08 9.26
N MET A 53 3.48 -10.76 9.41
CA MET A 53 3.60 -10.04 10.69
C MET A 53 2.37 -10.17 11.61
N LYS A 54 1.34 -10.94 11.21
CA LYS A 54 0.09 -11.16 11.96
C LYS A 54 -0.67 -9.86 12.26
N MET A 55 -0.58 -8.90 11.35
CA MET A 55 -1.36 -7.66 11.38
C MET A 55 -2.77 -7.92 10.82
N ASN A 56 -3.72 -7.05 11.18
CA ASN A 56 -5.14 -7.21 10.82
C ASN A 56 -5.72 -6.04 10.04
N ALA A 57 -4.97 -4.95 9.85
CA ALA A 57 -5.41 -3.77 9.13
C ALA A 57 -4.25 -3.09 8.41
N VAL A 58 -4.54 -2.42 7.30
CA VAL A 58 -3.59 -1.58 6.56
C VAL A 58 -4.22 -0.21 6.38
N ILE A 59 -3.49 0.83 6.73
CA ILE A 59 -3.89 2.21 6.50
C ILE A 59 -3.09 2.71 5.30
N PHE A 60 -3.74 2.80 4.14
CA PHE A 60 -3.13 3.20 2.89
C PHE A 60 -3.35 4.70 2.64
N GLN A 61 -2.27 5.44 2.40
CA GLN A 61 -2.35 6.87 2.11
C GLN A 61 -2.75 7.10 0.64
N VAL A 62 -4.01 7.41 0.39
CA VAL A 62 -4.56 7.55 -0.98
C VAL A 62 -4.33 8.94 -1.61
N VAL A 63 -4.04 9.95 -0.78
CA VAL A 63 -3.80 11.36 -1.18
C VAL A 63 -2.59 11.86 -0.40
N PRO A 64 -1.36 11.73 -0.93
CA PRO A 64 -0.16 12.20 -0.23
C PRO A 64 0.12 13.69 -0.43
N CYS A 65 -0.04 14.24 -1.64
CA CYS A 65 0.40 15.60 -2.01
C CYS A 65 -0.55 16.24 -3.06
N ALA A 66 -1.82 16.43 -2.71
CA ALA A 66 -2.84 17.02 -3.60
C ALA A 66 -3.06 16.26 -4.93
N ASP A 67 -2.66 15.00 -4.97
CA ASP A 67 -2.86 14.01 -6.01
C ASP A 67 -3.81 12.92 -5.52
N ALA A 68 -4.44 12.19 -6.44
CA ALA A 68 -5.36 11.11 -6.11
C ALA A 68 -4.93 9.81 -6.79
N PHE A 69 -4.73 8.75 -6.00
CA PHE A 69 -4.60 7.38 -6.53
C PHE A 69 -5.96 6.75 -6.89
N TYR A 70 -6.94 7.58 -7.26
CA TYR A 70 -8.26 7.20 -7.72
C TYR A 70 -8.77 8.24 -8.74
N ALA A 71 -9.69 7.83 -9.61
CA ALA A 71 -10.38 8.76 -10.50
C ALA A 71 -11.28 9.69 -9.65
N SER A 72 -10.96 10.99 -9.62
CA SER A 72 -11.76 12.05 -8.99
C SER A 72 -12.71 12.71 -9.97
#